data_AF-H0SJR8-F1
#
_entry.id   AF-H0SJR8-F1
#
_cell.length_a   1.000
_cell.length_b   1.000
_cell.length_c   1.000
_cell.angle_alpha   90.00
_cell.angle_beta   90.00
_cell.angle_gamma   90.00
#
_symmetry.space_group_name_H-M   'P 1'
#
loop_
_entity.id
_entity.type
_entity.pdbx_description
1 polymer ?
#
loop_
_entity_poly.entity_id
_entity_poly.type
_entity_poly.pdbx_seq_one_letter_code
_entity_poly.pdbx_strand_id
1 'polypeptide(L)'
;MSGAGEASGTAMARDVLDGYHDLDAEGRKAFFTALVHDFGPDKAKLGKAIEDWRAAPSDEGASALHFASEPRRQELIRRLNRAPGGTAELVAMRTDLLDLLKANPELAALDRDIVHLLSSWFNRGFLVLRKIDWSTPANILEQIIRYEAVHEIHDWDDLRRRIDPVDRRCYAFFHPAMPDAPLIFVEIALTETIPGAIAPLLAVDRTPVPADRARTAVFYSISNTQRGLGGISFGNFLIKQVVEELRRELPKLDTFVTLSPVPGFMGWLKSTEDATEEDRNVLKLLNEPRWVEDASITSELRAVIEPLAAHYFLKARTAKGKLIDPVARFHLGNGARLERINWLGDLSAKGQRESATVMVNYLYRLEDIEKNHEAYANEGEVVASSAVKKLLRGEGRRLLDMRLSS
;
A
#
# COMPACT_ATOMS: atom_id res chain seq x y z
N MET A 1 18.47 -7.24 -29.05
CA MET A 1 19.72 -6.70 -28.45
C MET A 1 20.67 -6.06 -29.48
N SER A 2 20.74 -6.55 -30.73
CA SER A 2 21.63 -6.01 -31.78
C SER A 2 20.96 -5.05 -32.78
N GLY A 3 19.63 -4.84 -32.69
CA GLY A 3 18.91 -3.92 -33.59
C GLY A 3 19.41 -2.48 -33.42
N ALA A 4 19.93 -1.91 -34.50
CA ALA A 4 20.54 -0.58 -34.55
C ALA A 4 19.57 0.53 -35.00
N GLY A 5 18.46 0.18 -35.67
CA GLY A 5 17.45 1.14 -36.12
C GLY A 5 16.33 1.34 -35.11
N GLU A 6 15.98 2.59 -34.80
CA GLU A 6 14.94 2.95 -33.83
C GLU A 6 13.56 2.38 -34.22
N ALA A 7 13.13 2.56 -35.47
CA ALA A 7 11.86 2.01 -35.97
C ALA A 7 11.82 0.48 -35.96
N SER A 8 12.91 -0.18 -36.37
CA SER A 8 13.03 -1.65 -36.29
C SER A 8 13.02 -2.17 -34.85
N GLY A 9 13.59 -1.41 -33.91
CA GLY A 9 13.63 -1.78 -32.50
C GLY A 9 12.26 -1.77 -31.84
N THR A 10 11.40 -0.80 -32.20
CA THR A 10 10.03 -0.70 -31.68
C THR A 10 9.14 -1.83 -32.21
N ALA A 11 9.25 -2.18 -33.50
CA ALA A 11 8.50 -3.32 -34.07
C ALA A 11 8.90 -4.64 -33.39
N MET A 12 10.21 -4.91 -33.28
CA MET A 12 10.69 -6.11 -32.59
C MET A 12 10.27 -6.16 -31.11
N ALA A 13 10.22 -5.01 -30.43
CA ALA A 13 9.74 -4.94 -29.06
C ALA A 13 8.26 -5.34 -28.96
N ARG A 14 7.43 -4.88 -29.90
CA ARG A 14 6.01 -5.28 -29.97
C ARG A 14 5.87 -6.77 -30.26
N ASP A 15 6.62 -7.32 -31.21
CA ASP A 15 6.58 -8.75 -31.55
C ASP A 15 6.94 -9.64 -30.34
N VAL A 16 7.90 -9.22 -29.51
CA VAL A 16 8.26 -9.94 -28.28
C VAL A 16 7.13 -9.89 -27.24
N LEU A 17 6.46 -8.74 -27.09
CA LEU A 17 5.34 -8.61 -26.16
C LEU A 17 4.10 -9.39 -26.64
N ASP A 18 3.80 -9.37 -27.93
CA ASP A 18 2.74 -10.18 -28.52
C ASP A 18 3.02 -11.67 -28.35
N GLY A 19 4.24 -12.10 -28.68
CA GLY A 19 4.65 -13.49 -28.49
C GLY A 19 4.63 -13.92 -27.02
N TYR A 20 4.86 -13.01 -26.06
CA TYR A 20 4.70 -13.30 -24.64
C TYR A 20 3.25 -13.55 -24.23
N HIS A 21 2.28 -12.82 -24.79
CA HIS A 21 0.85 -13.00 -24.51
C HIS A 21 0.33 -14.36 -24.95
N ASP A 22 0.87 -14.88 -26.06
CA ASP A 22 0.52 -16.19 -26.60
C ASP A 22 1.09 -17.36 -25.77
N LEU A 23 1.99 -17.08 -24.81
CA LEU A 23 2.54 -18.11 -23.93
C LEU A 23 1.54 -18.53 -22.84
N ASP A 24 1.47 -19.84 -22.62
CA ASP A 24 0.85 -20.44 -21.45
C ASP A 24 1.72 -20.24 -20.18
N ALA A 25 1.26 -20.77 -19.05
CA ALA A 25 1.96 -20.60 -17.77
C ALA A 25 3.39 -21.16 -17.77
N GLU A 26 3.61 -22.32 -18.41
CA GLU A 26 4.96 -22.93 -18.51
C GLU A 26 5.84 -22.15 -19.48
N GLY A 27 5.28 -21.66 -20.59
CA GLY A 27 5.96 -20.78 -21.54
C GLY A 27 6.41 -19.46 -20.89
N ARG A 28 5.53 -18.81 -20.10
CA ARG A 28 5.87 -17.58 -19.37
C ARG A 28 6.98 -17.83 -18.35
N LYS A 29 6.92 -18.95 -17.62
CA LYS A 29 8.00 -19.36 -16.73
C LYS A 29 9.31 -19.55 -17.49
N ALA A 30 9.29 -20.30 -18.59
CA ALA A 30 10.48 -20.53 -19.42
C ALA A 30 11.07 -19.22 -19.96
N PHE A 31 10.22 -18.27 -20.36
CA PHE A 31 10.63 -16.93 -20.78
C PHE A 31 11.37 -16.20 -19.64
N PHE A 32 10.82 -16.14 -18.43
CA PHE A 32 11.48 -15.51 -17.29
C PHE A 32 12.78 -16.19 -16.90
N THR A 33 12.80 -17.52 -16.91
CA THR A 33 14.01 -18.31 -16.65
C THR A 33 15.10 -17.99 -17.68
N ALA A 34 14.77 -17.92 -18.97
CA ALA A 34 15.71 -17.51 -20.02
C ALA A 34 16.27 -16.10 -19.77
N LEU A 35 15.45 -15.14 -19.34
CA LEU A 35 15.93 -13.79 -19.00
C LEU A 35 16.94 -13.79 -17.83
N VAL A 36 16.73 -14.64 -16.83
CA VAL A 36 17.66 -14.76 -15.70
C VAL A 36 18.98 -15.40 -16.14
N HIS A 37 18.93 -16.49 -16.92
CA HIS A 37 20.10 -17.27 -17.30
C HIS A 37 20.92 -16.64 -18.43
N ASP A 38 20.27 -16.15 -19.49
CA ASP A 38 20.94 -15.79 -20.74
C ASP A 38 21.20 -14.29 -20.87
N PHE A 39 20.45 -13.48 -20.11
CA PHE A 39 20.50 -12.02 -20.16
C PHE A 39 21.09 -11.40 -18.89
N GLY A 40 22.03 -12.10 -18.25
CA GLY A 40 22.90 -11.56 -17.20
C GLY A 40 23.92 -10.51 -17.70
N PRO A 41 24.80 -10.04 -16.82
CA PRO A 41 25.95 -9.22 -17.20
C PRO A 41 26.87 -9.97 -18.16
N ASP A 42 27.53 -9.25 -19.06
CA ASP A 42 28.59 -9.84 -19.90
C ASP A 42 29.80 -10.14 -19.02
N LYS A 43 29.97 -11.43 -18.67
CA LYS A 43 31.00 -11.89 -17.73
C LYS A 43 32.42 -11.53 -18.17
N ALA A 44 32.70 -11.51 -19.47
CA ALA A 44 34.02 -11.17 -19.98
C ALA A 44 34.30 -9.67 -19.82
N LYS A 45 33.33 -8.82 -20.17
CA LYS A 45 33.44 -7.36 -19.97
C LYS A 45 33.52 -7.00 -18.49
N LEU A 46 32.71 -7.63 -17.65
CA LEU A 46 32.73 -7.42 -16.20
C LEU A 46 34.07 -7.83 -15.59
N GLY A 47 34.60 -9.00 -15.96
CA GLY A 47 35.90 -9.47 -15.50
C GLY A 47 37.02 -8.48 -15.84
N LYS A 48 37.07 -8.03 -17.11
CA LYS A 48 38.04 -7.03 -17.55
C LYS A 48 37.91 -5.71 -16.77
N ALA A 49 36.70 -5.19 -16.60
CA ALA A 49 36.48 -3.95 -15.87
C ALA A 49 36.91 -4.03 -14.39
N ILE A 50 36.76 -5.21 -13.77
CA ILE A 50 37.26 -5.46 -12.40
C ILE A 50 38.79 -5.43 -12.36
N GLU A 51 39.46 -6.07 -13.33
CA GLU A 51 40.92 -6.08 -13.44
C GLU A 51 41.48 -4.68 -13.67
N ASP A 52 40.91 -3.95 -14.64
CA ASP A 52 41.32 -2.59 -14.98
C ASP A 52 41.18 -1.64 -13.77
N TRP A 53 40.05 -1.69 -13.04
CA TRP A 53 39.84 -0.86 -11.85
C TRP A 53 40.74 -1.25 -10.68
N ARG A 54 41.03 -2.54 -10.48
CA ARG A 54 41.97 -2.99 -9.44
C ARG A 54 43.39 -2.54 -9.73
N ALA A 55 43.79 -2.52 -11.00
CA ALA A 55 45.13 -2.11 -11.41
C ALA A 55 45.34 -0.59 -11.26
N ALA A 56 44.31 0.22 -11.55
CA ALA A 56 44.36 1.68 -11.40
C ALA A 56 43.00 2.23 -10.92
N PRO A 57 42.75 2.24 -9.59
CA PRO A 57 41.49 2.73 -9.05
C PRO A 57 41.26 4.20 -9.40
N SER A 58 40.14 4.47 -10.07
CA SER A 58 39.70 5.81 -10.46
C SER A 58 38.18 5.86 -10.56
N ASP A 59 37.62 7.06 -10.53
CA ASP A 59 36.17 7.26 -10.73
C ASP A 59 35.72 6.83 -12.12
N GLU A 60 36.56 7.05 -13.14
CA GLU A 60 36.34 6.60 -14.52
C GLU A 60 36.29 5.07 -14.61
N GLY A 61 37.25 4.38 -13.97
CA GLY A 61 37.27 2.92 -13.89
C GLY A 61 36.08 2.37 -13.10
N ALA A 62 35.68 3.04 -12.01
CA ALA A 62 34.50 2.66 -11.23
C ALA A 62 33.21 2.81 -12.06
N SER A 63 33.11 3.86 -12.88
CA SER A 63 32.02 4.06 -13.82
C SER A 63 31.98 2.95 -14.88
N ALA A 64 33.12 2.60 -15.48
CA ALA A 64 33.21 1.50 -16.43
C ALA A 64 32.78 0.16 -15.80
N LEU A 65 33.20 -0.10 -14.56
CA LEU A 65 32.77 -1.27 -13.79
C LEU A 65 31.25 -1.28 -13.55
N HIS A 66 30.67 -0.15 -13.16
CA HIS A 66 29.23 0.00 -13.00
C HIS A 66 28.46 -0.40 -14.27
N PHE A 67 28.81 0.16 -15.43
CA PHE A 67 28.14 -0.17 -16.70
C PHE A 67 28.40 -1.62 -17.15
N ALA A 68 29.59 -2.16 -16.91
CA ALA A 68 29.89 -3.56 -17.22
C ALA A 68 29.11 -4.55 -16.32
N SER A 69 28.76 -4.13 -15.10
CA SER A 69 27.97 -4.93 -14.16
C SER A 69 26.49 -5.00 -14.51
N GLU A 70 25.99 -4.12 -15.38
CA GLU A 70 24.58 -4.04 -15.70
C GLU A 70 24.12 -5.30 -16.47
N PRO A 71 23.10 -6.03 -15.98
CA PRO A 71 22.55 -7.16 -16.70
C PRO A 71 21.93 -6.76 -18.03
N ARG A 72 22.20 -7.55 -19.09
CA ARG A 72 21.61 -7.32 -20.43
C ARG A 72 20.08 -7.27 -20.43
N ARG A 73 19.43 -7.92 -19.46
CA ARG A 73 17.98 -7.88 -19.26
C ARG A 73 17.45 -6.49 -18.91
N GLN A 74 18.22 -5.62 -18.23
CA GLN A 74 17.77 -4.24 -18.00
C GLN A 74 17.63 -3.48 -19.32
N GLU A 75 18.62 -3.61 -20.20
CA GLU A 75 18.55 -3.01 -21.53
C GLU A 75 17.44 -3.62 -22.39
N LEU A 76 17.20 -4.93 -22.29
CA LEU A 76 16.06 -5.57 -22.96
C LEU A 76 14.74 -4.95 -22.49
N ILE A 77 14.52 -4.83 -21.17
CA ILE A 77 13.31 -4.24 -20.60
C ILE A 77 13.15 -2.76 -21.04
N ARG A 78 14.23 -1.97 -21.06
CA ARG A 78 14.21 -0.59 -21.59
C ARG A 78 13.78 -0.55 -23.06
N ARG A 79 14.18 -1.52 -23.88
CA ARG A 79 13.76 -1.60 -25.28
C ARG A 79 12.31 -2.04 -25.44
N LEU A 80 11.86 -3.02 -24.64
CA LEU A 80 10.45 -3.44 -24.61
C LEU A 80 9.54 -2.25 -24.28
N ASN A 81 9.97 -1.38 -23.36
CA ASN A 81 9.22 -0.18 -22.98
C ASN A 81 9.06 0.86 -24.10
N ARG A 82 9.78 0.75 -25.22
CA ARG A 82 9.63 1.64 -26.38
C ARG A 82 8.44 1.26 -27.26
N ALA A 83 7.92 0.04 -27.13
CA ALA A 83 6.72 -0.37 -27.85
C ALA A 83 5.52 0.50 -27.41
N PRO A 84 4.56 0.80 -28.31
CA PRO A 84 3.29 1.39 -27.92
C PRO A 84 2.62 0.55 -26.83
N GLY A 85 2.25 1.18 -25.71
CA GLY A 85 1.70 0.48 -24.54
C GLY A 85 2.71 -0.33 -23.71
N GLY A 86 4.00 -0.31 -24.07
CA GLY A 86 5.03 -1.16 -23.48
C GLY A 86 5.15 -1.04 -21.96
N THR A 87 4.91 0.14 -21.38
CA THR A 87 4.92 0.31 -19.92
C THR A 87 3.82 -0.51 -19.24
N ALA A 88 2.59 -0.45 -19.75
CA ALA A 88 1.48 -1.22 -19.19
C ALA A 88 1.73 -2.73 -19.33
N GLU A 89 2.29 -3.14 -20.46
CA GLU A 89 2.68 -4.53 -20.73
C GLU A 89 3.75 -5.04 -19.76
N LEU A 90 4.76 -4.23 -19.46
CA LEU A 90 5.80 -4.58 -18.48
C LEU A 90 5.26 -4.65 -17.05
N VAL A 91 4.31 -3.79 -16.70
CA VAL A 91 3.61 -3.87 -15.40
C VAL A 91 2.76 -5.15 -15.32
N ALA A 92 2.06 -5.52 -16.39
CA ALA A 92 1.31 -6.78 -16.47
C ALA A 92 2.25 -7.99 -16.38
N MET A 93 3.34 -8.01 -17.16
CA MET A 93 4.37 -9.04 -17.13
C MET A 93 5.01 -9.19 -15.73
N ARG A 94 5.24 -8.08 -15.02
CA ARG A 94 5.71 -8.16 -13.63
C ARG A 94 4.65 -8.78 -12.70
N THR A 95 3.37 -8.54 -12.95
CA THR A 95 2.30 -9.24 -12.21
C THR A 95 2.48 -10.75 -12.34
N ASP A 96 2.62 -11.27 -13.55
CA ASP A 96 2.84 -12.70 -13.79
C ASP A 96 4.11 -13.23 -13.12
N LEU A 97 5.20 -12.45 -13.16
CA LEU A 97 6.45 -12.77 -12.46
C LEU A 97 6.24 -12.92 -10.94
N LEU A 98 5.49 -12.00 -10.33
CA LEU A 98 5.20 -12.02 -8.89
C LEU A 98 4.44 -13.29 -8.46
N ASP A 99 3.56 -13.83 -9.31
CA ASP A 99 2.85 -15.10 -9.01
C ASP A 99 3.81 -16.30 -8.96
N LEU A 100 4.86 -16.28 -9.79
CA LEU A 100 5.83 -17.36 -9.90
C LEU A 100 6.95 -17.29 -8.85
N LEU A 101 7.24 -16.10 -8.29
CA LEU A 101 8.39 -15.88 -7.40
C LEU A 101 8.41 -16.80 -6.16
N LYS A 102 7.23 -17.09 -5.58
CA LYS A 102 7.17 -17.92 -4.36
C LYS A 102 7.69 -19.34 -4.59
N ALA A 103 7.40 -19.91 -5.77
CA ALA A 103 7.82 -21.25 -6.15
C ALA A 103 9.18 -21.29 -6.85
N ASN A 104 9.66 -20.15 -7.36
CA ASN A 104 10.86 -20.04 -8.20
C ASN A 104 11.74 -18.87 -7.70
N PRO A 105 12.43 -19.01 -6.55
CA PRO A 105 13.18 -17.92 -5.92
C PRO A 105 14.36 -17.39 -6.76
N GLU A 106 14.86 -18.15 -7.72
CA GLU A 106 15.86 -17.74 -8.71
C GLU A 106 15.41 -16.57 -9.57
N LEU A 107 14.09 -16.42 -9.78
CA LEU A 107 13.50 -15.32 -10.55
C LEU A 107 13.59 -13.96 -9.82
N ALA A 108 13.95 -13.95 -8.53
CA ALA A 108 14.08 -12.72 -7.74
C ALA A 108 15.13 -11.75 -8.31
N ALA A 109 16.13 -12.24 -9.05
CA ALA A 109 17.09 -11.38 -9.73
C ALA A 109 16.44 -10.53 -10.83
N LEU A 110 15.50 -11.11 -11.59
CA LEU A 110 14.74 -10.38 -12.61
C LEU A 110 13.81 -9.35 -11.97
N ASP A 111 13.08 -9.72 -10.91
CA ASP A 111 12.19 -8.78 -10.22
C ASP A 111 12.95 -7.55 -9.70
N ARG A 112 14.15 -7.72 -9.12
CA ARG A 112 14.98 -6.60 -8.69
C ARG A 112 15.32 -5.61 -9.82
N ASP A 113 15.61 -6.12 -11.01
CA ASP A 113 15.91 -5.27 -12.17
C ASP A 113 14.66 -4.57 -12.71
N ILE A 114 13.51 -5.24 -12.73
CA ILE A 114 12.24 -4.59 -13.10
C ILE A 114 11.89 -3.51 -12.07
N VAL A 115 12.02 -3.80 -10.76
CA VAL A 115 11.81 -2.80 -9.69
C VAL A 115 12.72 -1.60 -9.87
N HIS A 116 14.00 -1.80 -10.19
CA HIS A 116 14.95 -0.71 -10.44
C HIS A 116 14.44 0.21 -11.57
N LEU A 117 14.06 -0.37 -12.72
CA LEU A 117 13.59 0.40 -13.88
C LEU A 117 12.25 1.08 -13.61
N LEU A 118 11.28 0.35 -13.08
CA LEU A 118 9.96 0.90 -12.80
C LEU A 118 10.02 1.97 -11.70
N SER A 119 10.93 1.89 -10.73
CA SER A 119 11.12 2.95 -9.71
C SER A 119 11.62 4.27 -10.32
N SER A 120 12.41 4.19 -11.39
CA SER A 120 12.86 5.37 -12.13
C SER A 120 11.73 5.95 -13.00
N TRP A 121 10.98 5.08 -13.68
CA TRP A 121 9.91 5.49 -14.58
C TRP A 121 8.68 6.04 -13.84
N PHE A 122 8.26 5.40 -12.75
CA PHE A 122 7.13 5.82 -11.93
C PHE A 122 7.55 6.72 -10.76
N ASN A 123 8.43 7.68 -11.04
CA ASN A 123 8.81 8.65 -10.03
C ASN A 123 7.64 9.61 -9.73
N ARG A 124 7.62 10.12 -8.50
CA ARG A 124 6.59 11.03 -8.01
C ARG A 124 6.38 12.26 -8.90
N GLY A 125 7.45 12.78 -9.52
CA GLY A 125 7.41 14.01 -10.31
C GLY A 125 6.53 13.93 -11.55
N PHE A 126 6.22 12.72 -12.02
CA PHE A 126 5.34 12.50 -13.18
C PHE A 126 3.91 12.12 -12.81
N LEU A 127 3.60 11.93 -11.53
CA LEU A 127 2.25 11.58 -11.13
C LEU A 127 1.33 12.80 -11.18
N VAL A 128 0.18 12.61 -11.81
CA VAL A 128 -0.86 13.63 -11.96
C VAL A 128 -2.05 13.23 -11.12
N LEU A 129 -2.41 14.07 -10.16
CA LEU A 129 -3.64 13.92 -9.38
C LEU A 129 -4.84 14.40 -10.22
N ARG A 130 -5.86 13.56 -10.36
CA ARG A 130 -7.13 13.88 -11.04
C ARG A 130 -8.31 13.59 -10.11
N LYS A 131 -9.31 14.46 -10.13
CA LYS A 131 -10.61 14.19 -9.50
C LYS A 131 -11.34 13.11 -10.31
N ILE A 132 -12.00 12.21 -9.59
CA ILE A 132 -12.84 11.15 -10.14
C ILE A 132 -14.28 11.42 -9.69
N ASP A 133 -15.18 11.54 -10.65
CA ASP A 133 -16.59 11.81 -10.47
C ASP A 133 -17.41 11.15 -11.59
N TRP A 134 -18.73 11.36 -11.57
CA TRP A 134 -19.64 10.72 -12.54
C TRP A 134 -19.45 11.22 -14.00
N SER A 135 -18.64 12.26 -14.23
CA SER A 135 -18.26 12.70 -15.59
C SER A 135 -17.01 11.98 -16.11
N THR A 136 -16.33 11.21 -15.27
CA THR A 136 -15.12 10.46 -15.64
C THR A 136 -15.46 9.35 -16.65
N PRO A 137 -14.60 9.10 -17.67
CA PRO A 137 -14.82 8.06 -18.65
C PRO A 137 -15.10 6.68 -18.03
N ALA A 138 -16.08 5.96 -18.59
CA ALA A 138 -16.56 4.69 -18.04
C ALA A 138 -15.46 3.62 -17.94
N ASN A 139 -14.50 3.58 -18.87
CA ASN A 139 -13.37 2.66 -18.83
C ASN A 139 -12.43 2.90 -17.63
N ILE A 140 -12.37 4.12 -17.09
CA ILE A 140 -11.64 4.42 -15.85
C ILE A 140 -12.50 4.06 -14.64
N LEU A 141 -13.79 4.39 -14.66
CA LEU A 141 -14.72 4.06 -13.59
C LEU A 141 -14.85 2.54 -13.37
N GLU A 142 -14.89 1.74 -14.43
CA GLU A 142 -14.88 0.29 -14.36
C GLU A 142 -13.63 -0.25 -13.64
N GLN A 143 -12.48 0.38 -13.85
CA GLN A 143 -11.25 0.03 -13.13
C GLN A 143 -11.35 0.37 -11.64
N ILE A 144 -12.00 1.47 -11.25
CA ILE A 144 -12.25 1.78 -9.83
C ILE A 144 -13.09 0.69 -9.17
N ILE A 145 -14.16 0.23 -9.84
CA ILE A 145 -14.99 -0.89 -9.36
C ILE A 145 -14.13 -2.15 -9.20
N ARG A 146 -13.37 -2.51 -10.24
CA ARG A 146 -12.55 -3.73 -10.27
C ARG A 146 -11.45 -3.76 -9.21
N TYR A 147 -10.84 -2.61 -8.93
CA TYR A 147 -9.63 -2.54 -8.11
C TYR A 147 -9.88 -2.04 -6.68
N GLU A 148 -11.13 -1.84 -6.28
CA GLU A 148 -11.43 -1.47 -4.90
C GLU A 148 -11.10 -2.60 -3.92
N ALA A 149 -10.07 -2.36 -3.10
CA ALA A 149 -9.43 -3.39 -2.29
C ALA A 149 -9.81 -3.30 -0.80
N VAL A 150 -10.43 -2.21 -0.34
CA VAL A 150 -10.76 -1.99 1.07
C VAL A 150 -12.21 -2.38 1.33
N HIS A 151 -13.15 -1.78 0.60
CA HIS A 151 -14.59 -1.99 0.71
C HIS A 151 -15.18 -2.26 -0.67
N GLU A 152 -15.37 -3.53 -1.02
CA GLU A 152 -15.81 -3.97 -2.35
C GLU A 152 -16.96 -3.12 -2.92
N ILE A 153 -16.84 -2.72 -4.19
CA ILE A 153 -17.90 -2.04 -4.95
C ILE A 153 -18.58 -3.09 -5.82
N HIS A 154 -19.85 -3.34 -5.56
CA HIS A 154 -20.56 -4.45 -6.21
C HIS A 154 -21.07 -4.12 -7.62
N ASP A 155 -21.44 -2.87 -7.86
CA ASP A 155 -22.05 -2.43 -9.11
C ASP A 155 -21.85 -0.93 -9.37
N TRP A 156 -22.36 -0.47 -10.52
CA TRP A 156 -22.29 0.93 -10.95
C TRP A 156 -23.08 1.89 -10.04
N ASP A 157 -24.18 1.43 -9.45
CA ASP A 157 -24.96 2.25 -8.53
C ASP A 157 -24.21 2.43 -7.21
N ASP A 158 -23.46 1.42 -6.76
CA ASP A 158 -22.58 1.52 -5.61
C ASP A 158 -21.42 2.47 -5.85
N LEU A 159 -20.76 2.37 -7.01
CA LEU A 159 -19.77 3.37 -7.41
C LEU A 159 -20.36 4.78 -7.39
N ARG A 160 -21.55 4.95 -7.99
CA ARG A 160 -22.21 6.26 -8.06
C ARG A 160 -22.44 6.85 -6.68
N ARG A 161 -22.95 6.06 -5.72
CA ARG A 161 -23.15 6.49 -4.32
C ARG A 161 -21.86 6.93 -3.64
N ARG A 162 -20.70 6.48 -4.10
CA ARG A 162 -19.39 6.79 -3.51
C ARG A 162 -18.70 8.00 -4.14
N ILE A 163 -19.08 8.43 -5.34
CA ILE A 163 -18.37 9.53 -6.05
C ILE A 163 -19.28 10.70 -6.47
N ASP A 164 -20.58 10.47 -6.66
CA ASP A 164 -21.54 11.48 -7.15
C ASP A 164 -22.07 12.41 -6.04
N PRO A 165 -22.37 11.94 -4.80
CA PRO A 165 -22.88 12.82 -3.76
C PRO A 165 -21.94 13.98 -3.40
N VAL A 166 -22.54 15.13 -3.06
CA VAL A 166 -21.79 16.36 -2.70
C VAL A 166 -20.86 16.20 -1.49
N ASP A 167 -21.13 15.23 -0.64
CA ASP A 167 -20.36 14.87 0.55
C ASP A 167 -19.35 13.75 0.29
N ARG A 168 -19.07 13.45 -0.99
CA ARG A 168 -18.07 12.47 -1.41
C ARG A 168 -17.05 13.10 -2.33
N ARG A 169 -15.81 12.65 -2.23
CA ARG A 169 -14.74 12.96 -3.17
C ARG A 169 -13.98 11.70 -3.49
N CYS A 170 -13.58 11.55 -4.74
CA CYS A 170 -12.64 10.53 -5.15
C CYS A 170 -11.55 11.20 -5.97
N TYR A 171 -10.31 10.81 -5.75
CA TYR A 171 -9.17 11.24 -6.55
C TYR A 171 -8.34 10.04 -6.95
N ALA A 172 -7.65 10.14 -8.08
CA ALA A 172 -6.70 9.12 -8.52
C ALA A 172 -5.42 9.75 -9.07
N PHE A 173 -4.31 9.05 -8.84
CA PHE A 173 -3.00 9.37 -9.39
C PHE A 173 -2.82 8.62 -10.71
N PHE A 174 -2.48 9.34 -11.76
CA PHE A 174 -2.18 8.81 -13.08
C PHE A 174 -0.73 9.05 -13.45
N HIS A 175 -0.21 8.21 -14.34
CA HIS A 175 1.10 8.42 -14.94
C HIS A 175 0.95 8.64 -16.45
N PRO A 176 1.70 9.55 -17.08
CA PRO A 176 1.58 9.84 -18.52
C PRO A 176 1.75 8.62 -19.44
N ALA A 177 2.54 7.64 -19.02
CA ALA A 177 2.72 6.39 -19.77
C ALA A 177 1.53 5.41 -19.64
N MET A 178 0.59 5.65 -18.71
CA MET A 178 -0.62 4.86 -18.48
C MET A 178 -1.81 5.80 -18.18
N PRO A 179 -2.24 6.63 -19.16
CA PRO A 179 -3.14 7.76 -18.93
C PRO A 179 -4.56 7.35 -18.52
N ASP A 180 -4.98 6.14 -18.88
CA ASP A 180 -6.30 5.57 -18.57
C ASP A 180 -6.26 4.58 -17.39
N ALA A 181 -5.09 4.38 -16.76
CA ALA A 181 -4.96 3.50 -15.60
C ALA A 181 -4.75 4.33 -14.33
N PRO A 182 -5.76 4.44 -13.44
CA PRO A 182 -5.56 5.08 -12.14
C PRO A 182 -4.62 4.21 -11.32
N LEU A 183 -3.42 4.66 -10.97
CA LEU A 183 -2.42 3.84 -10.26
C LEU A 183 -2.79 3.65 -8.78
N ILE A 184 -3.20 4.75 -8.16
CA ILE A 184 -3.71 4.80 -6.80
C ILE A 184 -4.97 5.65 -6.85
N PHE A 185 -6.05 5.19 -6.22
CA PHE A 185 -7.19 6.04 -5.97
C PHE A 185 -7.53 6.11 -4.48
N VAL A 186 -8.15 7.21 -4.10
CA VAL A 186 -8.54 7.51 -2.73
C VAL A 186 -10.00 7.92 -2.70
N GLU A 187 -10.78 7.28 -1.85
CA GLU A 187 -12.18 7.61 -1.60
C GLU A 187 -12.33 8.35 -0.27
N ILE A 188 -13.12 9.42 -0.29
CA ILE A 188 -13.19 10.39 0.78
C ILE A 188 -14.64 10.72 1.09
N ALA A 189 -15.00 10.62 2.37
CA ALA A 189 -16.28 11.08 2.89
C ALA A 189 -16.08 12.42 3.60
N LEU A 190 -16.93 13.39 3.28
CA LEU A 190 -16.99 14.68 3.96
C LEU A 190 -17.99 14.57 5.11
N THR A 191 -17.52 14.78 6.34
CA THR A 191 -18.33 14.60 7.55
C THR A 191 -18.20 15.80 8.49
N GLU A 192 -19.10 15.90 9.46
CA GLU A 192 -19.01 16.90 10.52
C GLU A 192 -18.04 16.49 11.63
N THR A 193 -17.80 15.18 11.81
CA THR A 193 -16.95 14.61 12.87
C THR A 193 -16.14 13.40 12.39
N ILE A 194 -15.14 12.98 13.17
CA ILE A 194 -14.31 11.79 12.88
C ILE A 194 -15.10 10.50 13.13
N PRO A 195 -15.40 9.70 12.10
CA PRO A 195 -16.17 8.46 12.23
C PRO A 195 -15.35 7.33 12.85
N GLY A 196 -16.02 6.48 13.63
CA GLY A 196 -15.43 5.29 14.25
C GLY A 196 -15.78 3.99 13.53
N ALA A 197 -16.74 3.99 12.61
CA ALA A 197 -17.17 2.79 11.90
C ALA A 197 -17.45 3.08 10.43
N ILE A 198 -17.24 2.08 9.58
CA ILE A 198 -17.40 2.22 8.12
C ILE A 198 -18.85 2.13 7.68
N ALA A 199 -19.66 1.29 8.34
CA ALA A 199 -21.04 1.03 7.92
C ALA A 199 -21.89 2.31 7.75
N PRO A 200 -21.84 3.32 8.65
CA PRO A 200 -22.55 4.58 8.44
C PRO A 200 -22.09 5.39 7.22
N LEU A 201 -20.83 5.25 6.79
CA LEU A 201 -20.30 5.93 5.61
C LEU A 201 -20.78 5.29 4.30
N LEU A 202 -21.04 3.98 4.32
CA LEU A 202 -21.46 3.19 3.15
C LEU A 202 -22.97 2.94 3.10
N ALA A 203 -23.72 3.36 4.13
CA ALA A 203 -25.18 3.18 4.19
C ALA A 203 -25.88 3.84 2.99
N VAL A 204 -26.75 3.08 2.32
CA VAL A 204 -27.46 3.50 1.10
C VAL A 204 -28.43 4.64 1.37
N ASP A 205 -29.07 4.63 2.54
CA ASP A 205 -30.11 5.55 2.99
C ASP A 205 -29.58 6.71 3.84
N ARG A 206 -28.25 6.90 3.90
CA ARG A 206 -27.64 8.00 4.65
C ARG A 206 -28.05 9.35 4.06
N THR A 207 -28.22 10.35 4.93
CA THR A 207 -28.40 11.74 4.49
C THR A 207 -27.04 12.37 4.17
N PRO A 208 -26.80 12.87 2.93
CA PRO A 208 -25.56 13.55 2.58
C PRO A 208 -25.30 14.78 3.46
N VAL A 209 -24.04 15.01 3.83
CA VAL A 209 -23.63 16.22 4.56
C VAL A 209 -23.47 17.39 3.58
N PRO A 210 -24.16 18.52 3.75
CA PRO A 210 -23.89 19.72 2.96
C PRO A 210 -22.42 20.13 3.04
N ALA A 211 -21.81 20.48 1.90
CA ALA A 211 -20.36 20.76 1.83
C ALA A 211 -19.93 21.93 2.75
N ASP A 212 -20.82 22.85 3.06
CA ASP A 212 -20.58 24.00 3.94
C ASP A 212 -20.61 23.64 5.44
N ARG A 213 -21.23 22.51 5.80
CA ARG A 213 -21.24 21.93 7.15
C ARG A 213 -20.08 20.97 7.38
N ALA A 214 -19.54 20.34 6.33
CA ALA A 214 -18.39 19.47 6.44
C ALA A 214 -17.20 20.17 7.12
N ARG A 215 -16.57 19.48 8.07
CA ARG A 215 -15.35 19.91 8.78
C ARG A 215 -14.23 18.88 8.67
N THR A 216 -14.60 17.62 8.51
CA THR A 216 -13.69 16.49 8.42
C THR A 216 -13.71 15.87 7.03
N ALA A 217 -12.54 15.65 6.44
CA ALA A 217 -12.35 14.77 5.30
C ALA A 217 -11.83 13.42 5.78
N VAL A 218 -12.60 12.36 5.51
CA VAL A 218 -12.34 11.00 5.94
C VAL A 218 -11.89 10.15 4.75
N PHE A 219 -10.61 9.84 4.67
CA PHE A 219 -10.07 8.88 3.70
C PHE A 219 -10.44 7.46 4.15
N TYR A 220 -11.52 6.91 3.59
CA TYR A 220 -12.05 5.60 4.02
C TYR A 220 -11.63 4.46 3.09
N SER A 221 -11.13 4.76 1.88
CA SER A 221 -10.47 3.78 1.03
C SER A 221 -9.25 4.38 0.33
N ILE A 222 -8.18 3.59 0.23
CA ILE A 222 -6.98 3.88 -0.54
C ILE A 222 -6.56 2.58 -1.20
N SER A 223 -6.64 2.54 -2.53
CA SER A 223 -6.47 1.32 -3.30
C SER A 223 -5.35 1.52 -4.34
N ASN A 224 -4.39 0.60 -4.36
CA ASN A 224 -3.40 0.50 -5.42
C ASN A 224 -3.91 -0.50 -6.45
N THR A 225 -4.04 -0.06 -7.70
CA THR A 225 -4.72 -0.84 -8.75
C THR A 225 -3.75 -1.76 -9.49
N GLN A 226 -2.46 -1.44 -9.47
CA GLN A 226 -1.47 -2.12 -10.29
C GLN A 226 -0.62 -3.05 -9.42
N ARG A 227 -0.99 -4.33 -9.39
CA ARG A 227 -0.24 -5.36 -8.65
C ARG A 227 1.23 -5.44 -9.11
N GLY A 228 1.47 -5.28 -10.41
CA GLY A 228 2.81 -5.18 -10.99
C GLY A 228 3.61 -3.96 -10.53
N LEU A 229 3.00 -2.97 -9.87
CA LEU A 229 3.70 -1.87 -9.21
C LEU A 229 3.90 -2.11 -7.70
N GLY A 230 3.59 -3.31 -7.20
CA GLY A 230 3.81 -3.69 -5.81
C GLY A 230 5.26 -3.47 -5.36
N GLY A 231 5.45 -2.76 -4.26
CA GLY A 231 6.78 -2.44 -3.70
C GLY A 231 7.47 -1.23 -4.34
N ILE A 232 6.88 -0.59 -5.35
CA ILE A 232 7.40 0.65 -5.93
C ILE A 232 6.84 1.82 -5.15
N SER A 233 7.73 2.69 -4.68
CA SER A 233 7.33 3.92 -4.00
C SER A 233 7.01 5.00 -5.02
N PHE A 234 5.80 5.55 -4.92
CA PHE A 234 5.38 6.75 -5.64
C PHE A 234 5.76 8.05 -4.90
N GLY A 235 6.74 7.94 -3.99
CA GLY A 235 7.10 8.96 -3.03
C GLY A 235 6.20 8.96 -1.80
N ASN A 236 6.72 9.54 -0.73
CA ASN A 236 5.94 9.89 0.44
C ASN A 236 5.18 11.20 0.14
N PHE A 237 4.08 11.47 0.85
CA PHE A 237 3.23 12.66 0.71
C PHE A 237 2.21 12.62 -0.44
N LEU A 238 1.75 11.43 -0.86
CA LEU A 238 0.59 11.31 -1.75
C LEU A 238 -0.65 11.93 -1.10
N ILE A 239 -0.89 11.63 0.18
CA ILE A 239 -2.04 12.14 0.92
C ILE A 239 -1.94 13.65 1.14
N LYS A 240 -0.73 14.19 1.32
CA LYS A 240 -0.52 15.65 1.43
C LYS A 240 -1.10 16.39 0.22
N GLN A 241 -0.87 15.90 -1.00
CA GLN A 241 -1.39 16.51 -2.23
C GLN A 241 -2.93 16.50 -2.26
N VAL A 242 -3.55 15.40 -1.85
CA VAL A 242 -5.02 15.29 -1.81
C VAL A 242 -5.60 16.21 -0.73
N VAL A 243 -4.95 16.31 0.42
CA VAL A 243 -5.33 17.24 1.50
C VAL A 243 -5.23 18.70 1.02
N GLU A 244 -4.15 19.07 0.33
CA GLU A 244 -3.98 20.41 -0.24
C GLU A 244 -5.06 20.73 -1.27
N GLU A 245 -5.40 19.78 -2.15
CA GLU A 245 -6.47 19.93 -3.13
C GLU A 245 -7.84 20.12 -2.46
N LEU A 246 -8.15 19.30 -1.44
CA LEU A 246 -9.38 19.42 -0.66
C LEU A 246 -9.48 20.75 0.08
N ARG A 247 -8.38 21.27 0.66
CA ARG A 247 -8.38 22.58 1.34
C ARG A 247 -8.61 23.73 0.37
N ARG A 248 -8.10 23.62 -0.86
CA ARG A 248 -8.33 24.59 -1.92
C ARG A 248 -9.79 24.59 -2.36
N GLU A 249 -10.39 23.42 -2.52
CA GLU A 249 -11.79 23.26 -2.92
C GLU A 249 -12.77 23.64 -1.79
N LEU A 250 -12.47 23.22 -0.55
CA LEU A 250 -13.35 23.31 0.61
C LEU A 250 -12.60 23.90 1.83
N PRO A 251 -12.45 25.24 1.90
CA PRO A 251 -11.63 25.89 2.93
C PRO A 251 -12.12 25.71 4.37
N LYS A 252 -13.36 25.26 4.57
CA LYS A 252 -13.94 24.99 5.90
C LYS A 252 -13.49 23.64 6.49
N LEU A 253 -12.82 22.79 5.71
CA LEU A 253 -12.23 21.55 6.22
C LEU A 253 -11.02 21.86 7.09
N ASP A 254 -11.05 21.39 8.33
CA ASP A 254 -9.98 21.58 9.31
C ASP A 254 -9.35 20.25 9.77
N THR A 255 -10.04 19.13 9.56
CA THR A 255 -9.63 17.81 10.02
C THR A 255 -9.48 16.85 8.85
N PHE A 256 -8.31 16.25 8.69
CA PHE A 256 -8.01 15.27 7.64
C PHE A 256 -7.62 13.96 8.31
N VAL A 257 -8.46 12.95 8.17
CA VAL A 257 -8.32 11.70 8.93
C VAL A 257 -8.63 10.52 8.04
N THR A 258 -8.09 9.36 8.35
CA THR A 258 -8.45 8.12 7.65
C THR A 258 -9.43 7.32 8.48
N LEU A 259 -10.13 6.37 7.87
CA LEU A 259 -10.75 5.25 8.58
C LEU A 259 -10.20 3.98 7.94
N SER A 260 -9.09 3.48 8.48
CA SER A 260 -8.25 2.48 7.83
C SER A 260 -8.47 1.08 8.43
N PRO A 261 -8.40 0.02 7.60
CA PRO A 261 -8.39 -1.36 8.09
C PRO A 261 -7.07 -1.70 8.79
N VAL A 262 -7.05 -2.82 9.51
CA VAL A 262 -5.84 -3.34 10.19
C VAL A 262 -5.53 -4.77 9.72
N PRO A 263 -5.15 -4.96 8.45
CA PRO A 263 -4.99 -6.28 7.87
C PRO A 263 -3.84 -7.04 8.55
N GLY A 264 -4.16 -8.23 9.09
CA GLY A 264 -3.21 -9.11 9.73
C GLY A 264 -3.17 -9.00 11.25
N PHE A 265 -3.93 -8.09 11.86
CA PHE A 265 -4.05 -8.02 13.31
C PHE A 265 -4.66 -9.29 13.91
N MET A 266 -5.67 -9.89 13.28
CA MET A 266 -6.23 -11.18 13.75
C MET A 266 -5.19 -12.32 13.65
N GLY A 267 -4.35 -12.30 12.62
CA GLY A 267 -3.24 -13.25 12.49
C GLY A 267 -2.23 -13.08 13.62
N TRP A 268 -1.85 -11.83 13.92
CA TRP A 268 -0.97 -11.50 15.04
C TRP A 268 -1.58 -11.86 16.40
N LEU A 269 -2.87 -11.56 16.64
CA LEU A 269 -3.57 -11.91 17.88
C LEU A 269 -3.52 -13.42 18.18
N LYS A 270 -3.61 -14.25 17.14
CA LYS A 270 -3.55 -15.72 17.29
C LYS A 270 -2.16 -16.23 17.67
N SER A 271 -1.09 -15.55 17.24
CA SER A 271 0.28 -16.01 17.41
C SER A 271 1.09 -15.24 18.46
N THR A 272 0.59 -14.10 18.95
CA THR A 272 1.35 -13.23 19.84
C THR A 272 1.57 -13.87 21.21
N GLU A 273 2.75 -13.66 21.79
CA GLU A 273 3.10 -14.00 23.17
C GLU A 273 2.74 -12.86 24.14
N ASP A 274 2.37 -11.68 23.63
CA ASP A 274 2.08 -10.50 24.45
C ASP A 274 0.71 -10.56 25.16
N ALA A 275 -0.13 -11.54 24.82
CA ALA A 275 -1.41 -11.81 25.47
C ALA A 275 -1.23 -12.77 26.66
N THR A 276 -1.77 -12.40 27.83
CA THR A 276 -1.75 -13.26 29.02
C THR A 276 -2.66 -14.49 28.85
N GLU A 277 -2.60 -15.44 29.79
CA GLU A 277 -3.51 -16.59 29.76
C GLU A 277 -4.98 -16.17 29.91
N GLU A 278 -5.26 -15.17 30.75
CA GLU A 278 -6.60 -14.59 30.89
C GLU A 278 -7.06 -13.93 29.59
N ASP A 279 -6.19 -13.16 28.94
CA ASP A 279 -6.49 -12.57 27.63
C ASP A 279 -6.84 -13.66 26.61
N ARG A 280 -6.06 -14.74 26.55
CA ARG A 280 -6.32 -15.86 25.64
C ARG A 280 -7.65 -16.54 25.92
N ASN A 281 -8.06 -16.65 27.18
CA ASN A 281 -9.36 -17.20 27.52
C ASN A 281 -10.50 -16.31 27.00
N VAL A 282 -10.40 -14.99 27.14
CA VAL A 282 -11.38 -14.06 26.58
C VAL A 282 -11.36 -14.08 25.04
N LEU A 283 -10.18 -14.14 24.41
CA LEU A 283 -10.04 -14.19 22.95
C LEU A 283 -10.68 -15.44 22.32
N LYS A 284 -10.91 -16.52 23.08
CA LYS A 284 -11.67 -17.69 22.58
C LYS A 284 -13.10 -17.34 22.20
N LEU A 285 -13.68 -16.29 22.79
CA LEU A 285 -15.02 -15.79 22.47
C LEU A 285 -15.13 -15.28 21.02
N LEU A 286 -14.02 -14.97 20.34
CA LEU A 286 -14.02 -14.65 18.90
C LEU A 286 -14.45 -15.83 18.02
N ASN A 287 -14.49 -17.06 18.56
CA ASN A 287 -14.98 -18.24 17.87
C ASN A 287 -16.49 -18.46 18.07
N GLU A 288 -17.13 -17.73 19.00
CA GLU A 288 -18.56 -17.85 19.21
C GLU A 288 -19.32 -17.30 17.99
N PRO A 289 -20.30 -18.06 17.45
CA PRO A 289 -21.14 -17.56 16.38
C PRO A 289 -21.83 -16.26 16.78
N ARG A 290 -21.81 -15.26 15.89
CA ARG A 290 -22.49 -13.97 16.11
C ARG A 290 -22.03 -13.24 17.38
N TRP A 291 -20.80 -13.45 17.85
CA TRP A 291 -20.23 -12.75 19.02
C TRP A 291 -20.36 -11.23 18.94
N VAL A 292 -20.35 -10.66 17.73
CA VAL A 292 -20.52 -9.22 17.47
C VAL A 292 -21.89 -8.67 17.89
N GLU A 293 -22.89 -9.53 18.06
CA GLU A 293 -24.26 -9.16 18.46
C GLU A 293 -24.48 -9.26 19.98
N ASP A 294 -23.58 -9.94 20.69
CA ASP A 294 -23.68 -10.12 22.14
C ASP A 294 -22.93 -8.98 22.87
N ALA A 295 -23.69 -8.16 23.58
CA ALA A 295 -23.16 -7.00 24.32
C ALA A 295 -22.19 -7.39 25.45
N SER A 296 -22.39 -8.56 26.09
CA SER A 296 -21.49 -9.06 27.13
C SER A 296 -20.17 -9.48 26.51
N ILE A 297 -20.24 -10.34 25.47
CA ILE A 297 -19.05 -10.85 24.78
C ILE A 297 -18.24 -9.70 24.17
N THR A 298 -18.89 -8.76 23.48
CA THR A 298 -18.21 -7.60 22.88
C THR A 298 -17.56 -6.70 23.93
N SER A 299 -18.14 -6.56 25.12
CA SER A 299 -17.55 -5.79 26.23
C SER A 299 -16.31 -6.48 26.80
N GLU A 300 -16.36 -7.79 27.02
CA GLU A 300 -15.21 -8.58 27.48
C GLU A 300 -14.07 -8.55 26.47
N LEU A 301 -14.39 -8.79 25.20
CA LEU A 301 -13.42 -8.72 24.11
C LEU A 301 -12.78 -7.34 23.99
N ARG A 302 -13.55 -6.26 24.12
CA ARG A 302 -13.04 -4.88 24.04
C ARG A 302 -11.92 -4.62 25.06
N ALA A 303 -12.11 -5.07 26.31
CA ALA A 303 -11.15 -4.88 27.39
C ALA A 303 -9.78 -5.56 27.15
N VAL A 304 -9.74 -6.53 26.23
CA VAL A 304 -8.53 -7.24 25.81
C VAL A 304 -8.00 -6.73 24.47
N ILE A 305 -8.88 -6.51 23.50
CA ILE A 305 -8.50 -6.17 22.12
C ILE A 305 -7.96 -4.74 22.00
N GLU A 306 -8.57 -3.73 22.63
CA GLU A 306 -8.08 -2.35 22.51
C GLU A 306 -6.63 -2.19 23.04
N PRO A 307 -6.26 -2.75 24.22
CA PRO A 307 -4.87 -2.73 24.67
C PRO A 307 -3.90 -3.52 23.78
N LEU A 308 -4.31 -4.69 23.29
CA LEU A 308 -3.50 -5.50 22.38
C LEU A 308 -3.31 -4.80 21.03
N ALA A 309 -4.32 -4.11 20.51
CA ALA A 309 -4.21 -3.28 19.32
C ALA A 309 -3.25 -2.11 19.54
N ALA A 310 -3.31 -1.44 20.69
CA ALA A 310 -2.34 -0.40 21.04
C ALA A 310 -0.91 -0.95 21.12
N HIS A 311 -0.72 -2.13 21.71
CA HIS A 311 0.57 -2.82 21.73
C HIS A 311 1.06 -3.16 20.32
N TYR A 312 0.18 -3.71 19.48
CA TYR A 312 0.47 -4.07 18.10
C TYR A 312 1.03 -2.90 17.28
N PHE A 313 0.43 -1.71 17.40
CA PHE A 313 0.91 -0.53 16.68
C PHE A 313 2.14 0.11 17.31
N LEU A 314 2.21 0.19 18.64
CA LEU A 314 3.24 0.99 19.31
C LEU A 314 4.51 0.20 19.61
N LYS A 315 4.40 -1.11 19.88
CA LYS A 315 5.48 -1.95 20.42
C LYS A 315 5.83 -3.14 19.54
N ALA A 316 4.83 -3.83 18.98
CA ALA A 316 5.10 -5.03 18.20
C ALA A 316 5.90 -4.71 16.93
N ARG A 317 6.89 -5.54 16.63
CA ARG A 317 7.75 -5.42 15.44
C ARG A 317 7.97 -6.80 14.83
N THR A 318 8.22 -6.82 13.53
CA THR A 318 8.72 -8.01 12.82
C THR A 318 10.14 -8.35 13.29
N ALA A 319 10.62 -9.56 12.97
CA ALA A 319 12.01 -9.96 13.27
C ALA A 319 13.07 -9.01 12.67
N LYS A 320 12.71 -8.22 11.64
CA LYS A 320 13.57 -7.20 11.02
C LYS A 320 13.40 -5.80 11.65
N GLY A 321 12.74 -5.69 12.81
CA GLY A 321 12.52 -4.43 13.52
C GLY A 321 11.48 -3.49 12.90
N LYS A 322 10.79 -3.90 11.83
CA LYS A 322 9.75 -3.07 11.17
C LYS A 322 8.39 -3.23 11.83
N LEU A 323 7.52 -2.22 11.74
CA LEU A 323 6.11 -2.37 12.08
C LEU A 323 5.48 -3.53 11.31
N ILE A 324 4.60 -4.25 12.00
CA ILE A 324 3.94 -5.43 11.44
C ILE A 324 2.89 -5.00 10.41
N ASP A 325 2.02 -4.09 10.80
CA ASP A 325 0.88 -3.66 9.98
C ASP A 325 1.33 -2.90 8.72
N PRO A 326 0.96 -3.34 7.50
CA PRO A 326 1.34 -2.66 6.27
C PRO A 326 0.65 -1.29 6.09
N VAL A 327 -0.57 -1.13 6.59
CA VAL A 327 -1.36 0.11 6.45
C VAL A 327 -0.83 1.21 7.38
N ALA A 328 -0.40 0.84 8.59
CA ALA A 328 0.33 1.70 9.52
C ALA A 328 1.64 2.18 8.90
N ARG A 329 2.43 1.26 8.31
CA ARG A 329 3.68 1.63 7.61
C ARG A 329 3.41 2.65 6.51
N PHE A 330 2.32 2.49 5.77
CA PHE A 330 1.92 3.44 4.73
C PHE A 330 1.54 4.81 5.31
N HIS A 331 0.63 4.88 6.28
CA HIS A 331 0.16 6.17 6.81
C HIS A 331 1.20 6.92 7.62
N LEU A 332 1.95 6.22 8.49
CA LEU A 332 3.06 6.80 9.25
C LEU A 332 4.20 7.23 8.31
N GLY A 333 4.48 6.43 7.28
CA GLY A 333 5.39 6.80 6.18
C GLY A 333 4.94 8.04 5.40
N ASN A 334 3.64 8.36 5.39
CA ASN A 334 3.09 9.59 4.82
C ASN A 334 2.96 10.74 5.86
N GLY A 335 3.53 10.59 7.06
CA GLY A 335 3.55 11.63 8.09
C GLY A 335 2.28 11.73 8.93
N ALA A 336 1.41 10.72 8.90
CA ALA A 336 0.23 10.70 9.75
C ALA A 336 0.56 10.38 11.21
N ARG A 337 -0.35 10.73 12.11
CA ARG A 337 -0.36 10.29 13.51
C ARG A 337 -1.42 9.21 13.70
N LEU A 338 -1.11 8.14 14.43
CA LEU A 338 -2.12 7.18 14.88
C LEU A 338 -3.05 7.86 15.89
N GLU A 339 -4.27 8.18 15.48
CA GLU A 339 -5.17 9.06 16.23
C GLU A 339 -6.08 8.30 17.18
N ARG A 340 -6.73 7.24 16.69
CA ARG A 340 -7.74 6.50 17.45
C ARG A 340 -7.78 5.04 17.00
N ILE A 341 -8.01 4.14 17.95
CA ILE A 341 -8.37 2.74 17.72
C ILE A 341 -9.88 2.64 17.83
N ASN A 342 -10.53 2.05 16.83
CA ASN A 342 -11.96 1.91 16.74
C ASN A 342 -12.37 0.46 16.89
N TRP A 343 -12.88 0.10 18.07
CA TRP A 343 -13.54 -1.18 18.31
C TRP A 343 -14.88 -1.24 17.55
N LEU A 344 -15.20 -2.41 16.95
CA LEU A 344 -16.38 -2.61 16.09
C LEU A 344 -16.44 -1.62 14.91
N GLY A 345 -15.28 -1.26 14.35
CA GLY A 345 -15.18 -0.33 13.23
C GLY A 345 -15.64 -0.91 11.90
N ASP A 346 -15.35 -2.19 11.65
CA ASP A 346 -15.82 -2.94 10.48
C ASP A 346 -16.40 -4.29 10.88
N LEU A 347 -17.73 -4.38 10.88
CA LEU A 347 -18.47 -5.60 11.22
C LEU A 347 -18.57 -6.59 10.05
N SER A 348 -18.07 -6.24 8.86
CA SER A 348 -18.10 -7.13 7.71
C SER A 348 -17.36 -8.44 7.99
N ALA A 349 -17.68 -9.48 7.23
CA ALA A 349 -16.97 -10.75 7.34
C ALA A 349 -15.46 -10.59 7.08
N LYS A 350 -15.06 -9.61 6.25
CA LYS A 350 -13.65 -9.27 6.03
C LYS A 350 -13.03 -8.64 7.29
N GLY A 351 -13.66 -7.61 7.85
CA GLY A 351 -13.20 -6.94 9.07
C GLY A 351 -13.03 -7.89 10.26
N GLN A 352 -13.99 -8.81 10.45
CA GLN A 352 -13.90 -9.87 11.46
C GLN A 352 -12.69 -10.79 11.23
N ARG A 353 -12.49 -11.26 10.00
CA ARG A 353 -11.38 -12.18 9.65
C ARG A 353 -10.00 -11.53 9.76
N GLU A 354 -9.86 -10.27 9.33
CA GLU A 354 -8.56 -9.61 9.22
C GLU A 354 -8.09 -8.98 10.53
N SER A 355 -9.02 -8.46 11.33
CA SER A 355 -8.70 -7.55 12.44
C SER A 355 -9.62 -7.66 13.66
N ALA A 356 -10.45 -8.70 13.76
CA ALA A 356 -11.46 -8.80 14.81
C ALA A 356 -12.34 -7.52 14.88
N THR A 357 -12.68 -6.94 13.73
CA THR A 357 -13.46 -5.69 13.55
C THR A 357 -12.75 -4.38 13.89
N VAL A 358 -11.47 -4.42 14.27
CA VAL A 358 -10.72 -3.20 14.61
C VAL A 358 -10.43 -2.38 13.34
N MET A 359 -10.79 -1.11 13.38
CA MET A 359 -10.29 -0.10 12.44
C MET A 359 -9.49 0.95 13.20
N VAL A 360 -8.78 1.81 12.48
CA VAL A 360 -8.03 2.92 13.08
C VAL A 360 -8.23 4.20 12.32
N ASN A 361 -8.11 5.32 13.03
CA ASN A 361 -8.01 6.63 12.41
C ASN A 361 -6.55 7.09 12.41
N TYR A 362 -6.02 7.46 11.24
CA TYR A 362 -4.76 8.20 11.13
C TYR A 362 -5.05 9.67 10.83
N LEU A 363 -4.51 10.59 11.63
CA LEU A 363 -4.70 12.03 11.46
C LEU A 363 -3.55 12.64 10.65
N TYR A 364 -3.89 13.44 9.64
CA TYR A 364 -2.97 14.23 8.84
C TYR A 364 -3.07 15.71 9.22
N ARG A 365 -2.14 16.19 10.03
CA ARG A 365 -1.96 17.63 10.30
C ARG A 365 -0.86 18.17 9.40
N LEU A 366 -1.18 19.07 8.46
CA LEU A 366 -0.22 19.53 7.44
C LEU A 366 1.09 20.05 8.04
N GLU A 367 0.99 20.77 9.15
CA GLU A 367 2.11 21.34 9.90
C GLU A 367 3.01 20.29 10.59
N ASP A 368 2.50 19.08 10.85
CA ASP A 368 3.25 18.00 11.47
C ASP A 368 3.72 16.91 10.47
N ILE A 369 3.21 16.89 9.23
CA ILE A 369 3.43 15.79 8.27
C ILE A 369 4.93 15.49 8.06
N GLU A 370 5.73 16.52 7.79
CA GLU A 370 7.16 16.35 7.50
C GLU A 370 7.92 15.90 8.75
N LYS A 371 7.64 16.50 9.91
CA LYS A 371 8.22 16.09 11.19
C LYS A 371 7.91 14.63 11.53
N ASN A 372 6.65 14.23 11.40
CA ASN A 372 6.22 12.86 11.68
C ASN A 372 6.84 11.86 10.69
N HIS A 373 6.96 12.26 9.41
CA HIS A 373 7.62 11.46 8.39
C HIS A 373 9.08 11.18 8.77
N GLU A 374 9.85 12.22 9.11
CA GLU A 374 11.25 12.08 9.50
C GLU A 374 11.43 11.22 10.75
N ALA A 375 10.60 11.42 11.78
CA ALA A 375 10.64 10.61 13.01
C ALA A 375 10.42 9.11 12.70
N TYR A 376 9.47 8.80 11.82
CA TYR A 376 9.20 7.42 11.44
C TYR A 376 10.26 6.85 10.50
N ALA A 377 10.72 7.62 9.50
CA ALA A 377 11.67 7.17 8.49
C ALA A 377 13.08 6.93 9.07
N ASN A 378 13.53 7.80 9.97
CA ASN A 378 14.88 7.76 10.52
C ASN A 378 14.97 6.94 11.82
N GLU A 379 13.97 7.06 12.70
CA GLU A 379 14.03 6.51 14.06
C GLU A 379 13.05 5.33 14.26
N GLY A 380 12.15 5.08 13.30
CA GLY A 380 11.08 4.11 13.45
C GLY A 380 10.07 4.49 14.53
N GLU A 381 10.01 5.77 14.92
CA GLU A 381 9.10 6.28 15.94
C GLU A 381 7.65 6.27 15.43
N VAL A 382 6.74 5.73 16.24
CA VAL A 382 5.30 5.80 15.97
C VAL A 382 4.69 6.99 16.68
N VAL A 383 4.39 8.04 15.92
CA VAL A 383 3.64 9.19 16.43
C VAL A 383 2.18 8.78 16.66
N ALA A 384 1.74 8.83 17.91
CA ALA A 384 0.39 8.44 18.31
C ALA A 384 -0.23 9.42 19.31
N SER A 385 -1.56 9.52 19.31
CA SER A 385 -2.32 10.35 20.24
C SER A 385 -2.16 9.88 21.70
N SER A 386 -2.41 10.77 22.66
CA SER A 386 -2.39 10.41 24.08
C SER A 386 -3.46 9.37 24.42
N ALA A 387 -4.61 9.38 23.73
CA ALA A 387 -5.67 8.40 23.91
C ALA A 387 -5.18 6.99 23.54
N VAL A 388 -4.49 6.84 22.40
CA VAL A 388 -3.93 5.55 21.98
C VAL A 388 -2.81 5.10 22.92
N LYS A 389 -1.92 6.01 23.35
CA LYS A 389 -0.86 5.68 24.31
C LYS A 389 -1.42 5.19 25.66
N LYS A 390 -2.55 5.74 26.12
CA LYS A 390 -3.23 5.32 27.36
C LYS A 390 -3.86 3.92 27.28
N LEU A 391 -4.13 3.40 26.08
CA LEU A 391 -4.64 2.03 25.90
C LEU A 391 -3.56 0.99 26.17
N LEU A 392 -2.27 1.33 26.11
CA LEU A 392 -1.22 0.42 26.55
C LEU A 392 -1.46 0.07 28.02
N ARG A 393 -1.64 -1.21 28.31
CA ARG A 393 -1.62 -1.70 29.69
C ARG A 393 -0.30 -1.26 30.31
N GLY A 394 -0.40 -0.47 31.38
CA GLY A 394 0.78 0.04 32.08
C GLY A 394 1.69 -1.11 32.50
N GLU A 395 3.00 -0.91 32.36
CA GLU A 395 4.06 -1.80 32.87
C GLU A 395 3.91 -2.11 34.38
N GLY A 396 3.04 -1.40 35.09
CA GLY A 396 2.74 -1.58 36.51
C GLY A 396 2.13 -2.92 36.91
N ARG A 397 1.48 -3.68 36.01
CA ARG A 397 0.95 -5.02 36.37
C ARG A 397 2.05 -6.08 36.46
N ARG A 398 3.03 -6.07 35.53
CA ARG A 398 4.19 -6.97 35.58
C ARG A 398 5.06 -6.77 36.82
N LEU A 399 5.19 -5.52 37.31
CA LEU A 399 5.93 -5.21 38.55
C LEU A 399 5.18 -5.59 39.83
N LEU A 400 3.84 -5.59 39.82
CA LEU A 400 3.02 -6.05 40.93
C LEU A 400 3.00 -7.59 41.02
N ASP A 401 2.90 -8.28 39.88
CA ASP A 401 2.94 -9.74 39.85
C ASP A 401 4.32 -10.28 40.28
N MET A 402 5.42 -9.61 39.89
CA MET A 402 6.76 -9.94 40.38
C MET A 402 6.95 -9.70 41.89
N ARG A 403 6.32 -8.68 42.47
CA ARG A 403 6.41 -8.38 43.92
C ARG A 403 5.53 -9.28 44.78
N LEU A 404 4.47 -9.85 44.21
CA LEU A 404 3.61 -10.81 44.89
C LEU A 404 4.11 -12.26 44.76
N SER A 405 5.07 -12.50 43.86
CA SER A 405 5.79 -13.77 43.69
C SER A 405 7.22 -13.76 44.27
N SER A 406 7.59 -12.74 45.07
CA SER A 406 8.89 -12.60 45.74
C SER A 406 8.82 -12.98 47.22
#